data_AF-A0A7V2ANK0-F1
#
_entry.id   AF-A0A7V2ANK0-F1
#
_cell.length_a   1.000
_cell.length_b   1.000
_cell.length_c   1.000
_cell.angle_alpha   90.00
_cell.angle_beta   90.00
_cell.angle_gamma   90.00
#
_symmetry.space_group_name_H-M   'P 1'
#
loop_
_entity.id
_entity.type
_entity.pdbx_description
1 polymer ?
#
loop_
_entity_poly.entity_id
_entity_poly.type
_entity_poly.pdbx_seq_one_letter_code
_entity_poly.pdbx_strand_id
1 'polypeptide(L)'
;MKLLKKIVFWIFGLIAVLALTIAVALVFGFVQGSVFGRGDYIMGIFNFPASRLIFIFEICAVLLLFYVYNRIFKRDHDLLIFKIKGFISSNRKWTYPVFAALYILLIYTIFFNITVIYKDKIIDYSFISPMGRQYSYSDIKEINTGVYGKGYYFPFTHSAGDFYYKIKFSSGKVVDINDSIAGTKDDKDIYLLFEEFDKRLVDMGIPKTAKMDNFNLCAKSLDKEYTDRIKTILNNIN
;
A
#
# COMPACT_ATOMS: atom_id res chain seq x y z
N MET A 1 -2.48 -5.71 41.87
CA MET A 1 -1.33 -6.31 41.13
C MET A 1 -1.72 -7.12 39.89
N LYS A 2 -2.69 -8.06 39.94
CA LYS A 2 -3.07 -8.87 38.76
C LYS A 2 -3.62 -8.04 37.59
N LEU A 3 -4.38 -6.98 37.87
CA LEU A 3 -4.92 -6.07 36.85
C LEU A 3 -3.80 -5.26 36.17
N LEU A 4 -2.89 -4.69 36.96
CA LEU A 4 -1.74 -3.95 36.44
C LEU A 4 -0.89 -4.80 35.49
N LYS A 5 -0.60 -6.06 35.85
CA LYS A 5 0.14 -6.99 34.97
C LYS A 5 -0.56 -7.22 33.62
N LYS A 6 -1.89 -7.28 33.59
CA LYS A 6 -2.66 -7.44 32.35
C LYS A 6 -2.62 -6.19 31.49
N ILE A 7 -2.77 -5.02 32.10
CA ILE A 7 -2.69 -3.72 31.40
C ILE A 7 -1.30 -3.57 30.77
N VAL A 8 -0.25 -3.82 31.56
CA VAL A 8 1.14 -3.76 31.09
C VAL A 8 1.38 -4.74 29.94
N PHE A 9 0.89 -5.98 30.04
CA PHE A 9 0.98 -6.96 28.94
C PHE A 9 0.34 -6.45 27.65
N TRP A 10 -0.87 -5.88 27.72
CA TRP A 10 -1.55 -5.36 26.53
C TRP A 10 -0.83 -4.18 25.91
N ILE A 11 -0.32 -3.25 26.72
CA ILE A 11 0.45 -2.10 26.23
C ILE A 11 1.69 -2.58 25.46
N PHE A 12 2.52 -3.42 26.08
CA PHE A 12 3.73 -3.94 25.41
C PHE A 12 3.40 -4.85 24.22
N GLY A 13 2.33 -5.64 24.31
CA GLY A 13 1.87 -6.50 23.23
C GLY A 13 1.45 -5.71 21.99
N LEU A 14 0.67 -4.63 22.17
CA LEU A 14 0.25 -3.77 21.06
C LEU A 14 1.43 -3.00 20.45
N ILE A 15 2.36 -2.51 21.28
CA ILE A 15 3.61 -1.89 20.79
C ILE A 15 4.41 -2.90 19.96
N ALA A 16 4.52 -4.15 20.40
CA ALA A 16 5.22 -5.20 19.68
C ALA A 16 4.54 -5.55 18.35
N VAL A 17 3.21 -5.61 18.31
CA VAL A 17 2.44 -5.80 17.06
C VAL A 17 2.71 -4.66 16.08
N LEU A 18 2.64 -3.41 16.53
CA LEU A 18 2.89 -2.24 15.69
C LEU A 18 4.33 -2.24 15.15
N ALA A 19 5.31 -2.50 16.01
CA ALA A 19 6.72 -2.59 15.62
C ALA A 19 6.96 -3.71 14.59
N LEU A 20 6.30 -4.86 14.76
CA LEU A 20 6.36 -5.97 13.80
C LEU A 20 5.75 -5.58 12.45
N THR A 21 4.60 -4.91 12.43
CA THR A 21 3.96 -4.43 11.19
C THR A 21 4.87 -3.48 10.43
N ILE A 22 5.50 -2.53 11.13
CA ILE A 22 6.47 -1.59 10.53
C ILE A 22 7.67 -2.35 9.99
N ALA A 23 8.24 -3.28 10.77
CA ALA A 23 9.40 -4.08 10.34
C ALA A 23 9.09 -4.90 9.08
N VAL A 24 7.92 -5.53 9.01
CA VAL A 24 7.46 -6.29 7.83
C VAL A 24 7.33 -5.36 6.61
N ALA A 25 6.71 -4.19 6.77
CA ALA A 25 6.59 -3.20 5.69
C ALA A 25 7.96 -2.74 5.16
N LEU A 26 8.91 -2.45 6.05
CA LEU A 26 10.27 -2.06 5.68
C LEU A 26 11.01 -3.18 4.95
N VAL A 27 10.88 -4.44 5.40
CA VAL A 27 11.48 -5.59 4.72
C VAL A 27 10.90 -5.76 3.31
N PHE A 28 9.57 -5.69 3.15
CA PHE A 28 8.96 -5.76 1.83
C PHE A 28 9.46 -4.64 0.91
N GLY A 29 9.44 -3.38 1.37
CA GLY A 29 9.93 -2.24 0.59
C GLY A 29 11.40 -2.38 0.21
N PHE A 30 12.26 -2.80 1.13
CA PHE A 30 13.68 -3.02 0.85
C PHE A 30 13.91 -4.14 -0.19
N VAL A 31 13.25 -5.28 -0.05
CA VAL A 31 13.43 -6.41 -0.98
C VAL A 31 12.84 -6.06 -2.35
N GLN A 32 11.66 -5.45 -2.41
CA GLN A 32 11.04 -5.02 -3.67
C GLN A 32 11.88 -3.94 -4.37
N GLY A 33 12.40 -2.95 -3.64
CA GLY A 33 13.32 -1.96 -4.18
C GLY A 33 14.60 -2.59 -4.75
N SER A 34 15.19 -3.55 -4.04
CA SER A 34 16.41 -4.24 -4.48
C SER A 34 16.21 -5.15 -5.70
N VAL A 35 15.02 -5.73 -5.84
CA VAL A 35 14.68 -6.67 -6.93
C VAL A 35 14.17 -5.92 -8.16
N PHE A 36 13.23 -4.99 -7.99
CA PHE A 36 12.51 -4.32 -9.08
C PHE A 36 13.01 -2.91 -9.39
N GLY A 37 13.61 -2.20 -8.42
CA GLY A 37 14.15 -0.85 -8.56
C GLY A 37 15.63 -0.84 -8.97
N ARG A 38 16.00 -1.51 -10.06
CA ARG A 38 17.40 -1.57 -10.54
C ARG A 38 17.66 -0.53 -11.63
N GLY A 39 18.80 0.14 -11.60
CA GLY A 39 19.23 1.07 -12.65
C GLY A 39 18.62 2.48 -12.55
N ASP A 40 17.98 2.93 -13.61
CA ASP A 40 17.45 4.30 -13.76
C ASP A 40 15.94 4.40 -13.47
N TYR A 41 15.50 3.75 -12.39
CA TYR A 41 14.14 3.96 -11.89
C TYR A 41 14.02 5.35 -11.27
N ILE A 42 12.83 5.93 -11.36
CA ILE A 42 12.45 7.23 -10.77
C ILE A 42 11.75 6.97 -9.44
N MET A 43 10.73 6.11 -9.46
CA MET A 43 9.95 5.75 -8.28
C MET A 43 9.31 4.37 -8.39
N GLY A 44 9.12 3.72 -7.25
CA GLY A 44 8.31 2.52 -7.10
C GLY A 44 7.01 2.81 -6.36
N ILE A 45 5.93 2.15 -6.74
CA ILE A 45 4.58 2.34 -6.18
C ILE A 45 3.98 0.98 -5.87
N PHE A 46 3.56 0.73 -4.63
CA PHE A 46 2.77 -0.44 -4.31
C PHE A 46 1.35 -0.26 -4.82
N ASN A 47 0.87 -1.16 -5.68
CA ASN A 47 -0.44 -0.93 -6.28
C ASN A 47 -1.55 -1.21 -5.27
N PHE A 48 -2.49 -0.29 -5.14
CA PHE A 48 -3.72 -0.52 -4.39
C PHE A 48 -4.71 -1.36 -5.21
N PRO A 49 -5.61 -2.13 -4.55
CA PRO A 49 -5.75 -2.31 -3.10
C PRO A 49 -4.85 -3.41 -2.52
N ALA A 50 -4.13 -4.16 -3.36
CA ALA A 50 -3.40 -5.33 -2.90
C ALA A 50 -2.22 -4.99 -1.95
N SER A 51 -1.71 -3.76 -1.97
CA SER A 51 -0.73 -3.28 -0.98
C SER A 51 -1.26 -3.33 0.46
N ARG A 52 -2.58 -3.15 0.64
CA ARG A 52 -3.27 -3.19 1.93
C ARG A 52 -3.40 -4.61 2.51
N LEU A 53 -3.09 -5.64 1.72
CA LEU A 53 -3.04 -7.02 2.21
C LEU A 53 -1.99 -7.23 3.30
N ILE A 54 -1.02 -6.32 3.45
CA ILE A 54 -0.05 -6.34 4.55
C ILE A 54 -0.72 -6.29 5.93
N PHE A 55 -1.90 -5.69 6.05
CA PHE A 55 -2.68 -5.66 7.30
C PHE A 55 -3.18 -7.05 7.74
N ILE A 56 -3.18 -8.05 6.86
CA ILE A 56 -3.48 -9.43 7.25
C ILE A 56 -2.41 -9.95 8.22
N PHE A 57 -1.14 -9.55 8.06
CA PHE A 57 -0.09 -9.91 9.02
C PHE A 57 -0.35 -9.30 10.40
N GLU A 58 -0.86 -8.06 10.44
CA GLU A 58 -1.23 -7.40 11.69
C GLU A 58 -2.38 -8.15 12.38
N ILE A 59 -3.43 -8.52 11.64
CA ILE A 59 -4.53 -9.34 12.18
C ILE A 59 -4.01 -10.66 12.75
N CYS A 60 -3.11 -11.36 12.03
CA CYS A 60 -2.49 -12.58 12.51
C CYS A 60 -1.66 -12.35 13.79
N ALA A 61 -0.91 -11.24 13.87
CA ALA A 61 -0.11 -10.89 15.05
C ALA A 61 -0.99 -10.57 16.27
N VAL A 62 -2.12 -9.87 16.07
CA VAL A 62 -3.11 -9.61 17.12
C VAL A 62 -3.73 -10.92 17.61
N LEU A 63 -4.13 -11.82 16.71
CA LEU A 63 -4.67 -13.13 17.09
C LEU A 63 -3.64 -13.97 17.89
N LEU A 64 -2.37 -13.92 17.49
CA LEU A 64 -1.27 -14.55 18.23
C LEU A 64 -1.11 -13.93 19.62
N LEU A 65 -1.21 -12.60 19.74
CA LEU A 65 -1.15 -11.89 21.02
C LEU A 65 -2.30 -12.33 21.95
N PHE A 66 -3.53 -12.44 21.45
CA PHE A 66 -4.67 -12.98 22.20
C PHE A 66 -4.42 -14.43 22.65
N TYR A 67 -3.84 -15.26 21.78
CA TYR A 67 -3.48 -16.64 22.12
C TYR A 67 -2.44 -16.70 23.27
N VAL A 68 -1.38 -15.90 23.18
CA VAL A 68 -0.33 -15.82 24.21
C VAL A 68 -0.89 -15.29 25.53
N TYR A 69 -1.72 -14.24 25.49
CA TYR A 69 -2.40 -13.69 26.67
C TYR A 69 -3.19 -14.77 27.41
N ASN A 70 -4.04 -15.52 26.69
CA ASN A 70 -4.88 -16.54 27.30
C ASN A 70 -4.07 -17.70 27.88
N ARG A 71 -2.94 -18.06 27.24
CA ARG A 71 -2.01 -19.07 27.77
C ARG A 71 -1.34 -18.63 29.07
N ILE A 72 -0.91 -17.36 29.16
CA ILE A 72 -0.19 -16.82 30.33
C ILE A 72 -1.14 -16.58 31.51
N PHE A 73 -2.31 -16.00 31.25
CA PHE A 73 -3.25 -15.61 32.30
C PHE A 73 -4.36 -16.64 32.57
N LYS A 74 -4.25 -17.86 32.00
CA LYS A 74 -5.14 -19.02 32.18
C LYS A 74 -6.63 -18.64 32.16
N ARG A 75 -7.08 -18.04 31.06
CA ARG A 75 -8.51 -17.77 30.83
C ARG A 75 -9.13 -18.97 30.12
N ASP A 76 -9.84 -19.81 30.88
CA ASP A 76 -10.48 -21.03 30.36
C ASP A 76 -11.73 -20.78 29.49
N HIS A 77 -12.20 -19.52 29.37
CA HIS A 77 -13.52 -19.21 28.78
C HIS A 77 -13.53 -18.30 27.55
N ASP A 78 -12.41 -18.05 26.87
CA ASP A 78 -12.49 -17.37 25.57
C ASP A 78 -13.04 -18.34 24.51
N LEU A 79 -14.37 -18.31 24.36
CA LEU A 79 -15.16 -19.10 23.40
C LEU A 79 -14.58 -19.07 21.99
N LEU A 80 -14.00 -17.93 21.58
CA LEU A 80 -13.40 -17.73 20.27
C LEU A 80 -12.14 -18.59 20.11
N ILE A 81 -11.21 -18.57 21.08
CA ILE A 81 -9.99 -19.40 21.04
C ILE A 81 -10.34 -20.88 21.19
N PHE A 82 -11.30 -21.24 22.05
CA PHE A 82 -11.73 -22.62 22.21
C PHE A 82 -12.29 -23.21 20.91
N LYS A 83 -13.15 -22.47 20.21
CA LYS A 83 -13.70 -22.86 18.90
C LYS A 83 -12.61 -23.00 17.84
N ILE A 84 -11.69 -22.02 17.75
CA ILE A 84 -10.56 -22.08 16.81
C ILE A 84 -9.67 -23.29 17.11
N LYS A 85 -9.36 -23.53 18.40
CA LYS A 85 -8.52 -24.66 18.82
C LYS A 85 -9.17 -26.00 18.47
N GLY A 86 -10.47 -26.16 18.72
CA GLY A 86 -11.23 -27.37 18.37
C GLY A 86 -11.24 -27.64 16.86
N PHE A 87 -11.45 -26.60 16.05
CA PHE A 87 -11.40 -26.69 14.58
C PHE A 87 -10.01 -27.08 14.07
N ILE A 88 -8.95 -26.44 14.56
CA ILE A 88 -7.56 -26.75 14.19
C ILE A 88 -7.19 -28.18 14.61
N SER A 89 -7.58 -28.61 15.83
CA SER A 89 -7.24 -29.95 16.32
C SER A 89 -7.97 -31.06 15.57
N SER A 90 -9.23 -30.83 15.15
CA SER A 90 -10.02 -31.81 14.40
C SER A 90 -9.42 -32.09 13.03
N ASN A 91 -8.91 -31.06 12.34
CA ASN A 91 -8.47 -31.15 10.96
C ASN A 91 -6.98 -30.83 10.79
N ARG A 92 -6.16 -31.19 11.79
CA ARG A 92 -4.73 -30.80 11.88
C ARG A 92 -3.91 -31.14 10.63
N LYS A 93 -4.22 -32.27 9.98
CA LYS A 93 -3.52 -32.74 8.76
C LYS A 93 -3.68 -31.80 7.55
N TRP A 94 -4.78 -31.05 7.48
CA TRP A 94 -5.10 -30.16 6.36
C TRP A 94 -4.98 -28.68 6.73
N THR A 95 -5.26 -28.31 7.98
CA THR A 95 -5.28 -26.90 8.41
C THR A 95 -3.91 -26.22 8.29
N TYR A 96 -2.83 -26.86 8.72
CA TYR A 96 -1.48 -26.30 8.59
C TYR A 96 -1.00 -26.14 7.14
N PRO A 97 -1.07 -27.15 6.26
CA PRO A 97 -0.61 -26.98 4.88
C PRO A 97 -1.48 -25.97 4.12
N VAL A 98 -2.80 -25.94 4.32
CA VAL A 98 -3.67 -24.94 3.69
C VAL A 98 -3.32 -23.54 4.18
N PHE A 99 -3.11 -23.36 5.49
CA PHE A 99 -2.70 -22.06 6.04
C PHE A 99 -1.35 -21.61 5.46
N ALA A 100 -0.36 -22.51 5.40
CA ALA A 100 0.94 -22.22 4.81
C ALA A 100 0.83 -21.84 3.32
N ALA A 101 0.03 -22.58 2.55
CA ALA A 101 -0.20 -22.28 1.13
C ALA A 101 -0.86 -20.89 0.93
N LEU A 102 -1.88 -20.57 1.72
CA LEU A 102 -2.52 -19.25 1.69
C LEU A 102 -1.55 -18.13 2.09
N TYR A 103 -0.67 -18.39 3.07
CA TYR A 103 0.33 -17.43 3.52
C TYR A 103 1.41 -17.17 2.47
N ILE A 104 1.87 -18.23 1.77
CA ILE A 104 2.79 -18.10 0.63
C ILE A 104 2.13 -17.31 -0.50
N LEU A 105 0.87 -17.61 -0.81
CA LEU A 105 0.09 -16.90 -1.83
C LEU A 105 -0.05 -15.41 -1.50
N LEU A 106 -0.30 -15.10 -0.24
CA LEU A 106 -0.38 -13.73 0.28
C LEU A 106 0.94 -12.99 0.11
N ILE A 107 2.05 -13.59 0.56
CA ILE A 107 3.40 -13.01 0.42
C ILE A 107 3.72 -12.77 -1.05
N TYR A 108 3.48 -13.76 -1.91
CA TYR A 108 3.71 -13.65 -3.35
C TYR A 108 2.89 -12.52 -3.97
N THR A 109 1.62 -12.39 -3.58
CA THR A 109 0.73 -11.31 -4.05
C THR A 109 1.28 -9.95 -3.66
N ILE A 110 1.65 -9.75 -2.39
CA ILE A 110 2.21 -8.47 -1.91
C ILE A 110 3.54 -8.16 -2.60
N PHE A 111 4.40 -9.17 -2.75
CA PHE A 111 5.72 -9.03 -3.33
C PHE A 111 5.70 -8.60 -4.80
N PHE A 112 4.84 -9.20 -5.62
CA PHE A 112 4.71 -8.86 -7.03
C PHE A 112 3.73 -7.72 -7.29
N ASN A 113 3.26 -6.98 -6.28
CA ASN A 113 2.27 -5.94 -6.47
C ASN A 113 2.88 -4.54 -6.41
N ILE A 114 3.72 -4.25 -7.42
CA ILE A 114 4.47 -3.01 -7.51
C ILE A 114 4.53 -2.52 -8.96
N THR A 115 4.33 -1.23 -9.16
CA THR A 115 4.65 -0.54 -10.41
C THR A 115 5.95 0.23 -10.24
N VAL A 116 6.88 0.07 -11.18
CA VAL A 116 8.15 0.81 -11.19
C VAL A 116 8.20 1.71 -12.41
N ILE A 117 8.45 2.99 -12.18
CA ILE A 117 8.56 4.01 -13.23
C ILE A 117 10.04 4.26 -13.47
N TYR A 118 10.46 4.09 -14.72
CA TYR A 118 11.80 4.37 -15.22
C TYR A 118 11.82 5.65 -16.03
N LYS A 119 13.00 6.11 -16.47
CA LYS A 119 13.11 7.28 -17.33
C LYS A 119 12.42 7.14 -18.69
N ASP A 120 12.23 5.93 -19.21
CA ASP A 120 11.76 5.67 -20.57
C ASP A 120 10.51 4.77 -20.63
N LYS A 121 10.16 4.13 -19.52
CA LYS A 121 9.09 3.12 -19.45
C LYS A 121 8.47 2.99 -18.06
N ILE A 122 7.35 2.29 -18.00
CA ILE A 122 6.70 1.87 -16.77
C ILE A 122 6.60 0.35 -16.78
N ILE A 123 6.92 -0.31 -15.66
CA ILE A 123 6.77 -1.76 -15.52
C ILE A 123 5.79 -2.05 -14.37
N ASP A 124 4.65 -2.66 -14.70
CA ASP A 124 3.63 -3.10 -13.73
C ASP A 124 3.85 -4.58 -13.42
N TYR A 125 4.35 -4.87 -12.22
CA TYR A 125 4.40 -6.22 -11.69
C TYR A 125 3.05 -6.54 -11.05
N SER A 126 2.57 -7.76 -11.28
CA SER A 126 1.36 -8.25 -10.63
C SER A 126 1.45 -9.76 -10.36
N PHE A 127 0.52 -10.27 -9.57
CA PHE A 127 0.38 -11.69 -9.28
C PHE A 127 0.45 -12.58 -10.53
N ILE A 128 -0.27 -12.20 -11.59
CA ILE A 128 -0.34 -12.92 -12.87
C ILE A 128 0.81 -12.60 -13.83
N SER A 129 1.53 -11.50 -13.61
CA SER A 129 2.63 -11.04 -14.45
C SER A 129 3.87 -10.74 -13.60
N PRO A 130 4.50 -11.75 -12.98
CA PRO A 130 5.65 -11.56 -12.09
C PRO A 130 6.91 -11.07 -12.79
N MET A 131 7.01 -11.27 -14.11
CA MET A 131 8.07 -10.70 -14.95
C MET A 131 7.83 -9.23 -15.31
N GLY A 132 6.67 -8.68 -14.92
CA GLY A 132 6.27 -7.32 -15.22
C GLY A 132 5.68 -7.18 -16.62
N ARG A 133 4.67 -6.32 -16.74
CA ARG A 133 4.19 -5.83 -18.04
C ARG A 133 4.81 -4.46 -18.28
N GLN A 134 5.56 -4.34 -19.37
CA GLN A 134 6.21 -3.10 -19.77
C GLN A 134 5.23 -2.24 -20.58
N TYR A 135 5.23 -0.94 -20.28
CA TYR A 135 4.49 0.10 -20.97
C TYR A 135 5.47 1.21 -21.37
N SER A 136 5.43 1.62 -22.64
CA SER A 136 6.03 2.87 -23.09
C SER A 136 5.15 4.04 -22.65
N TYR A 137 5.72 5.24 -22.54
CA TYR A 137 4.91 6.44 -22.31
C TYR A 137 3.95 6.75 -23.47
N SER A 138 4.29 6.32 -24.69
CA SER A 138 3.37 6.38 -25.83
C SER A 138 2.13 5.50 -25.65
N ASP A 139 2.16 4.52 -24.74
CA ASP A 139 1.02 3.65 -24.44
C ASP A 139 0.03 4.32 -23.47
N ILE A 140 0.35 5.49 -22.95
CA ILE A 140 -0.54 6.24 -22.06
C ILE A 140 -1.63 6.90 -22.91
N LYS A 141 -2.88 6.58 -22.59
CA LYS A 141 -4.06 7.09 -23.29
C LYS A 141 -4.60 8.37 -22.67
N GLU A 142 -4.68 8.42 -21.34
CA GLU A 142 -5.19 9.59 -20.62
C GLU A 142 -4.63 9.65 -19.20
N ILE A 143 -4.56 10.86 -18.67
CA ILE A 143 -4.21 11.15 -17.28
C ILE A 143 -5.44 11.71 -16.57
N ASN A 144 -5.72 11.23 -15.36
CA ASN A 144 -6.77 11.75 -14.50
C ASN A 144 -6.19 12.11 -13.14
N THR A 145 -6.22 13.39 -12.79
CA THR A 145 -5.73 13.89 -11.49
C THR A 145 -6.84 14.56 -10.70
N GLY A 146 -6.76 14.51 -9.38
CA GLY A 146 -7.74 15.16 -8.52
C GLY A 146 -7.54 14.88 -7.05
N VAL A 147 -8.52 15.26 -6.24
CA VAL A 147 -8.52 15.06 -4.79
C VAL A 147 -9.76 14.28 -4.37
N TYR A 148 -9.56 13.22 -3.59
CA TYR A 148 -10.67 12.43 -3.06
C TYR A 148 -11.54 13.28 -2.11
N GLY A 149 -12.86 13.24 -2.32
CA GLY A 149 -13.83 13.95 -1.49
C GLY A 149 -14.11 13.26 -0.16
N LYS A 150 -15.07 13.81 0.60
CA LYS A 150 -15.51 13.19 1.86
C LYS A 150 -16.17 11.83 1.59
N GLY A 151 -15.63 10.78 2.19
CA GLY A 151 -16.17 9.43 2.18
C GLY A 151 -15.92 8.72 3.52
N TYR A 152 -16.56 7.56 3.73
CA TYR A 152 -16.28 6.72 4.88
C TYR A 152 -14.87 6.11 4.73
N TYR A 153 -14.01 6.33 5.72
CA TYR A 153 -12.69 5.72 5.75
C TYR A 153 -12.80 4.23 6.10
N PHE A 154 -12.28 3.38 5.23
CA PHE A 154 -12.03 1.97 5.45
C PHE A 154 -10.55 1.70 5.09
N PRO A 155 -9.85 0.73 5.73
CA PRO A 155 -8.45 0.43 5.41
C PRO A 155 -8.19 0.00 3.95
N PHE A 156 -9.25 -0.17 3.15
CA PHE A 156 -9.22 -0.44 1.72
C PHE A 156 -9.92 0.69 0.91
N THR A 157 -9.86 1.94 1.38
CA THR A 157 -10.33 3.14 0.66
C THR A 157 -9.36 4.30 0.87
N HIS A 158 -9.44 5.31 0.00
CA HIS A 158 -8.70 6.55 0.17
C HIS A 158 -9.35 7.48 1.20
N SER A 159 -8.54 8.33 1.82
CA SER A 159 -9.00 9.34 2.75
C SER A 159 -9.46 10.59 2.02
N ALA A 160 -10.34 11.36 2.67
CA ALA A 160 -10.74 12.66 2.15
C ALA A 160 -9.54 13.63 2.15
N GLY A 161 -9.29 14.29 1.02
CA GLY A 161 -8.14 15.17 0.85
C GLY A 161 -6.91 14.50 0.23
N ASP A 162 -6.92 13.18 0.04
CA ASP A 162 -5.84 12.47 -0.64
C ASP A 162 -5.81 12.88 -2.12
N PHE A 163 -4.63 13.32 -2.58
CA PHE A 163 -4.37 13.55 -3.99
C PHE A 163 -4.29 12.21 -4.72
N TYR A 164 -4.77 12.15 -5.95
CA TYR A 164 -4.60 10.98 -6.81
C TYR A 164 -4.05 11.40 -8.17
N TYR A 165 -3.25 10.49 -8.74
CA TYR A 165 -2.70 10.67 -10.08
C TYR A 165 -2.86 9.36 -10.83
N LYS A 166 -3.89 9.26 -11.67
CA LYS A 166 -4.23 8.04 -12.38
C LYS A 166 -3.80 8.11 -13.82
N ILE A 167 -3.03 7.11 -14.23
CA ILE A 167 -2.61 6.91 -15.61
C ILE A 167 -3.41 5.76 -16.17
N LYS A 168 -4.06 5.97 -17.32
CA LYS A 168 -4.72 4.90 -18.05
C LYS A 168 -3.94 4.59 -19.31
N PHE A 169 -3.57 3.33 -19.47
CA PHE A 169 -2.90 2.83 -20.65
C PHE A 169 -3.91 2.45 -21.74
N SER A 170 -3.46 2.38 -22.99
CA SER A 170 -4.22 1.91 -24.14
C SER A 170 -4.77 0.50 -23.95
N SER A 171 -4.15 -0.32 -23.11
CA SER A 171 -4.65 -1.64 -22.71
C SER A 171 -5.87 -1.60 -21.78
N GLY A 172 -6.33 -0.41 -21.36
CA GLY A 172 -7.40 -0.21 -20.37
C GLY A 172 -6.95 -0.33 -18.91
N LYS A 173 -5.69 -0.68 -18.64
CA LYS A 173 -5.13 -0.73 -17.28
C LYS A 173 -5.07 0.70 -16.72
N VAL A 174 -5.44 0.85 -15.46
CA VAL A 174 -5.29 2.11 -14.71
C VAL A 174 -4.32 1.87 -13.55
N VAL A 175 -3.39 2.79 -13.36
CA VAL A 175 -2.46 2.81 -12.22
C VAL A 175 -2.56 4.17 -11.54
N ASP A 176 -2.78 4.17 -10.22
CA ASP A 176 -2.68 5.37 -9.39
C ASP A 176 -1.24 5.48 -8.87
N ILE A 177 -0.50 6.47 -9.35
CA ILE A 177 0.92 6.61 -9.05
C ILE A 177 1.17 7.32 -7.70
N ASN A 178 0.14 7.83 -7.03
CA ASN A 178 0.25 8.49 -5.72
C ASN A 178 -0.25 7.63 -4.54
N ASP A 179 -0.60 6.36 -4.77
CA ASP A 179 -1.33 5.58 -3.77
C ASP A 179 -0.48 5.10 -2.58
N SER A 180 0.70 4.57 -2.85
CA SER A 180 1.60 4.03 -1.83
C SER A 180 3.02 4.00 -2.37
N ILE A 181 3.76 5.09 -2.17
CA ILE A 181 5.13 5.20 -2.66
C ILE A 181 6.03 4.19 -1.93
N ALA A 182 6.66 3.30 -2.70
CA ALA A 182 7.62 2.31 -2.22
C ALA A 182 9.02 2.91 -2.00
N GLY A 183 9.31 4.01 -2.70
CA GLY A 183 10.55 4.77 -2.60
C GLY A 183 10.85 5.55 -3.88
N THR A 184 11.70 6.56 -3.76
CA THR A 184 12.24 7.34 -4.88
C THR A 184 13.71 7.02 -5.06
N LYS A 185 14.25 7.28 -6.24
CA LYS A 185 15.70 7.25 -6.44
C LYS A 185 16.32 8.50 -5.79
N ASP A 186 17.43 8.31 -5.07
CA ASP A 186 18.21 9.36 -4.39
C ASP A 186 17.42 10.19 -3.36
N ASP A 187 16.40 9.60 -2.73
CA ASP A 187 15.53 10.24 -1.72
C ASP A 187 14.95 11.59 -2.15
N LYS A 188 14.73 11.77 -3.45
CA LYS A 188 14.09 12.97 -4.00
C LYS A 188 12.67 13.15 -3.47
N ASP A 189 12.30 14.42 -3.30
CA ASP A 189 10.94 14.82 -2.93
C ASP A 189 9.92 14.30 -3.96
N ILE A 190 8.92 13.58 -3.45
CA ILE A 190 7.93 12.88 -4.25
C ILE A 190 7.00 13.85 -4.99
N TYR A 191 6.64 14.98 -4.36
CA TYR A 191 5.78 15.97 -4.99
C TYR A 191 6.50 16.73 -6.10
N LEU A 192 7.80 16.99 -5.93
CA LEU A 192 8.65 17.50 -7.01
C LEU A 192 8.70 16.50 -8.18
N LEU A 193 8.90 15.21 -7.89
CA LEU A 193 8.91 14.17 -8.93
C LEU A 193 7.57 14.08 -9.67
N PHE A 194 6.43 14.19 -8.98
CA PHE A 194 5.13 14.23 -9.65
C PHE A 194 4.98 15.45 -10.56
N GLU A 195 5.43 16.62 -10.12
CA GLU A 195 5.37 17.84 -10.92
C GLU A 195 6.23 17.74 -12.19
N GLU A 196 7.47 17.25 -12.08
CA GLU A 196 8.35 17.01 -13.22
C GLU A 196 7.79 15.96 -14.18
N PHE A 197 7.27 14.86 -13.63
CA PHE A 197 6.69 13.77 -14.40
C PHE A 197 5.42 14.20 -15.11
N ASP A 198 4.55 14.94 -14.43
CA ASP A 198 3.32 15.49 -14.98
C ASP A 198 3.59 16.42 -16.16
N LYS A 199 4.50 17.38 -15.97
CA LYS A 199 4.91 18.30 -17.02
C LYS A 199 5.38 17.54 -18.25
N ARG A 200 6.25 16.55 -18.07
CA ARG A 200 6.76 15.72 -19.16
C ARG A 200 5.63 15.02 -19.93
N LEU A 201 4.67 14.40 -19.24
CA LEU A 201 3.60 13.67 -19.93
C LEU A 201 2.66 14.61 -20.69
N VAL A 202 2.35 15.78 -20.11
CA VAL A 202 1.53 16.80 -20.77
C VAL A 202 2.26 17.39 -21.99
N ASP A 203 3.56 17.68 -21.87
CA ASP A 203 4.41 18.15 -22.98
C ASP A 203 4.50 17.13 -24.13
N MET A 204 4.34 15.83 -23.84
CA MET A 204 4.23 14.77 -24.85
C MET A 204 2.86 14.73 -25.57
N GLY A 205 1.92 15.61 -25.19
CA GLY A 205 0.58 15.67 -25.78
C GLY A 205 -0.39 14.62 -25.25
N ILE A 206 -0.09 13.98 -24.10
CA ILE A 206 -0.98 12.98 -23.50
C ILE A 206 -2.19 13.69 -22.88
N PRO A 207 -3.43 13.41 -23.31
CA PRO A 207 -4.62 14.10 -22.81
C PRO A 207 -4.77 13.98 -21.30
N LYS A 208 -5.02 15.11 -20.63
CA LYS A 208 -5.18 15.15 -19.19
C LYS A 208 -6.51 15.77 -18.76
N THR A 209 -7.12 15.13 -17.76
CA THR A 209 -8.31 15.62 -17.07
C THR A 209 -7.97 15.85 -15.61
N ALA A 210 -8.23 17.06 -15.11
CA ALA A 210 -7.95 17.41 -13.73
C ALA A 210 -9.21 17.91 -13.02
N LYS A 211 -9.44 17.42 -11.80
CA LYS A 211 -10.54 17.88 -10.94
C LYS A 211 -9.98 18.69 -9.78
N MET A 212 -10.34 19.97 -9.72
CA MET A 212 -10.02 20.85 -8.60
C MET A 212 -11.00 20.68 -7.43
N ASP A 213 -12.06 19.89 -7.62
CA ASP A 213 -13.02 19.54 -6.59
C ASP A 213 -12.29 19.00 -5.35
N ASN A 214 -12.68 19.46 -4.17
CA ASN A 214 -12.10 19.06 -2.89
C ASN A 214 -10.63 19.45 -2.65
N PHE A 215 -10.01 20.27 -3.51
CA PHE A 215 -8.63 20.76 -3.29
C PHE A 215 -8.48 21.47 -1.93
N ASN A 216 -9.53 22.11 -1.45
CA ASN A 216 -9.57 22.72 -0.12
C ASN A 216 -9.40 21.72 1.04
N LEU A 217 -9.69 20.43 0.83
CA LEU A 217 -9.43 19.39 1.83
C LEU A 217 -7.94 19.08 1.91
N CYS A 218 -7.27 18.99 0.76
CA CYS A 218 -5.83 18.83 0.65
C CYS A 218 -5.08 20.02 1.27
N ALA A 219 -5.56 21.26 1.01
CA ALA A 219 -4.99 22.48 1.56
C ALA A 219 -5.10 22.63 3.08
N LYS A 220 -5.92 21.81 3.75
CA LYS A 220 -6.04 21.80 5.21
C LYS A 220 -5.07 20.84 5.88
N SER A 221 -4.63 19.80 5.18
CA SER A 221 -3.80 18.72 5.73
C SER A 221 -2.33 18.82 5.35
N LEU A 222 -2.00 19.55 4.28
CA LEU A 222 -0.64 19.69 3.77
C LEU A 222 -0.12 21.12 3.90
N ASP A 223 1.20 21.24 4.07
CA ASP A 223 1.89 22.53 4.04
C ASP A 223 1.81 23.18 2.66
N LYS A 224 1.95 24.50 2.66
CA LYS A 224 1.76 25.34 1.48
C LYS A 224 2.58 24.85 0.27
N GLU A 225 3.85 24.51 0.47
CA GLU A 225 4.72 24.01 -0.60
C GLU A 225 4.11 22.82 -1.35
N TYR A 226 3.64 21.81 -0.63
CA TYR A 226 3.04 20.61 -1.24
C TYR A 226 1.70 20.91 -1.91
N THR A 227 0.89 21.77 -1.29
CA THR A 227 -0.39 22.18 -1.87
C THR A 227 -0.21 22.99 -3.15
N ASP A 228 0.83 23.83 -3.22
CA ASP A 228 1.16 24.61 -4.41
C ASP A 228 1.61 23.70 -5.54
N ARG A 229 2.43 22.66 -5.27
CA ARG A 229 2.82 21.65 -6.27
C ARG A 229 1.63 20.86 -6.79
N ILE A 230 0.74 20.39 -5.91
CA ILE A 230 -0.50 19.70 -6.32
C ILE A 230 -1.36 20.62 -7.18
N LYS A 231 -1.47 21.91 -6.81
CA LYS A 231 -2.20 22.91 -7.59
C LYS A 231 -1.58 23.13 -8.98
N THR A 232 -0.24 23.17 -9.07
CA THR A 232 0.47 23.23 -10.36
C THR A 232 0.10 22.02 -11.23
N ILE A 233 0.16 20.81 -10.66
CA ILE A 233 -0.25 19.60 -11.38
C ILE A 233 -1.72 19.70 -11.81
N LEU A 234 -2.65 20.05 -10.94
CA LEU A 234 -4.07 20.11 -11.30
C LEU A 234 -4.39 21.18 -12.36
N ASN A 235 -3.60 22.24 -12.47
CA ASN A 235 -3.78 23.28 -13.49
C ASN A 235 -3.03 23.02 -14.80
N ASN A 236 -2.09 22.08 -14.81
CA ASN A 236 -1.33 21.72 -16.01
C ASN A 236 -2.17 20.82 -16.93
N ILE A 237 -2.96 21.44 -17.82
CA ILE A 237 -3.90 20.77 -18.73
C ILE A 237 -3.52 21.11 -20.18
N ASN A 238 -3.64 20.14 -21.07
CA ASN A 238 -3.48 20.28 -22.53
C ASN A 238 -4.80 20.19 -23.29
#